data_AF-A0AAT9LY86-F1
#
_entry.id   AF-A0AAT9LY86-F1
#
_cell.length_a   1.000
_cell.length_b   1.000
_cell.length_c   1.000
_cell.angle_alpha   90.00
_cell.angle_beta   90.00
_cell.angle_gamma   90.00
#
_symmetry.space_group_name_H-M   'P 1'
#
loop_
_entity.id
_entity.type
_entity.pdbx_description
1 polymer ?
#
loop_
_entity_poly.entity_id
_entity_poly.type
_entity_poly.pdbx_seq_one_letter_code
_entity_poly.pdbx_strand_id
1 'polypeptide(L)'
;MSIRAVVLAAALTASALVTVVAPASAAAIGGKFVPAAQRVLDTRDGTGVQVEGDHLVVDLSHVVDPGSTAVVLNVTGADANVDSFVTVWPHGQARPGTSNLNVSRGQTAANLATVGLPAPDERVDLWVHGDLGVVVDVAGFYSPTRGSGFLSFSPHRQLDTRTAGGPVGPDGTTVLDLTKEPDFVTAVALNLTATDTTDNTYVTAWPDGSDRPAVSSMNVGPGQTRANMVIVPLPPSRKINLYNHSGRVNLIADLSGIYVKDGGNSFYSVPPKRVVDTRDSAPLEAGGVLNVNLGDYWYAVVNITATNATANTFLTIWDPQRDPRPDASTLNVGPGETVPNMAVASGTNGVFSVYNHLGRVDVIVDLAGYFGS
;
A
#
# COMPACT_ATOMS: atom_id res chain seq x y z
N MET A 1 -11.47 59.38 0.36
CA MET A 1 -11.74 58.08 -0.32
C MET A 1 -10.59 57.16 0.06
N SER A 2 -10.74 56.36 1.11
CA SER A 2 -9.65 55.54 1.68
C SER A 2 -9.74 54.13 1.12
N ILE A 3 -8.70 53.73 0.38
CA ILE A 3 -8.53 52.37 -0.16
C ILE A 3 -8.12 51.48 1.02
N ARG A 4 -8.98 50.53 1.39
CA ARG A 4 -8.64 49.44 2.31
C ARG A 4 -7.74 48.45 1.57
N ALA A 5 -6.48 48.35 2.00
CA ALA A 5 -5.58 47.30 1.56
C ALA A 5 -6.11 45.95 2.08
N VAL A 6 -6.43 45.04 1.15
CA VAL A 6 -6.63 43.62 1.45
C VAL A 6 -5.25 43.03 1.67
N VAL A 7 -4.94 42.67 2.93
CA VAL A 7 -3.75 41.88 3.24
C VAL A 7 -4.06 40.44 2.87
N LEU A 8 -3.52 39.99 1.74
CA LEU A 8 -3.49 38.58 1.36
C LEU A 8 -2.45 37.89 2.25
N ALA A 9 -2.89 37.14 3.26
CA ALA A 9 -2.00 36.30 4.06
C ALA A 9 -1.52 35.14 3.19
N ALA A 10 -0.30 35.23 2.67
CA ALA A 10 0.40 34.09 2.09
C ALA A 10 0.73 33.11 3.23
N ALA A 11 0.08 31.95 3.25
CA ALA A 11 0.49 30.86 4.13
C ALA A 11 1.88 30.39 3.68
N LEU A 12 2.91 30.67 4.47
CA LEU A 12 4.21 30.01 4.30
C LEU A 12 4.01 28.53 4.62
N THR A 13 4.09 27.67 3.61
CA THR A 13 4.25 26.22 3.81
C THR A 13 5.66 25.98 4.34
N ALA A 14 5.78 25.67 5.63
CA ALA A 14 7.03 25.17 6.17
C ALA A 14 7.35 23.82 5.51
N SER A 15 8.47 23.77 4.80
CA SER A 15 8.99 22.57 4.13
C SER A 15 10.16 22.05 4.94
N ALA A 16 10.00 20.91 5.60
CA ALA A 16 11.09 20.19 6.24
C ALA A 16 11.65 19.17 5.24
N LEU A 17 12.97 19.19 5.01
CA LEU A 17 13.68 18.17 4.23
C LEU A 17 14.33 17.18 5.19
N VAL A 18 13.93 15.92 5.11
CA VAL A 18 14.61 14.80 5.80
C VAL A 18 15.44 14.04 4.77
N THR A 19 16.76 14.03 4.97
CA THR A 19 17.70 13.28 4.11
C THR A 19 18.05 11.95 4.73
N VAL A 20 17.79 10.85 4.03
CA VAL A 20 18.26 9.52 4.41
C VAL A 20 19.29 9.04 3.40
N VAL A 21 20.48 8.68 3.91
CA VAL A 21 21.49 8.01 3.10
C VAL A 21 21.10 6.54 2.96
N ALA A 22 20.87 6.12 1.71
CA ALA A 22 20.71 4.72 1.36
C ALA A 22 21.98 3.94 1.69
N PRO A 23 21.91 2.74 2.32
CA PRO A 23 23.07 1.87 2.38
C PRO A 23 23.46 1.46 0.96
N ALA A 24 24.76 1.38 0.69
CA ALA A 24 25.24 0.79 -0.55
C ALA A 24 24.73 -0.66 -0.64
N SER A 25 23.90 -0.94 -1.64
CA SER A 25 23.45 -2.31 -1.90
C SER A 25 24.62 -3.10 -2.49
N ALA A 26 24.91 -4.29 -1.94
CA ALA A 26 25.56 -5.35 -2.70
C ALA A 26 24.75 -5.62 -3.99
N ALA A 27 25.35 -6.24 -5.01
CA ALA A 27 24.68 -6.51 -6.29
C ALA A 27 23.41 -7.36 -6.09
N ALA A 28 22.28 -6.71 -5.85
CA ALA A 28 20.99 -7.34 -5.66
C ALA A 28 20.45 -7.73 -7.03
N ILE A 29 19.89 -8.93 -7.14
CA ILE A 29 19.24 -9.38 -8.37
C ILE A 29 17.83 -8.79 -8.36
N GLY A 30 17.50 -8.01 -9.39
CA GLY A 30 16.15 -7.46 -9.56
C GLY A 30 15.19 -8.52 -10.12
N GLY A 31 13.92 -8.45 -9.72
CA GLY A 31 12.87 -9.34 -10.24
C GLY A 31 11.75 -8.59 -10.98
N LYS A 32 11.05 -9.29 -11.86
CA LYS A 32 9.86 -8.83 -12.58
C LYS A 32 8.61 -9.45 -11.98
N PHE A 33 7.50 -8.72 -11.97
CA PHE A 33 6.29 -9.14 -11.28
C PHE A 33 5.58 -10.27 -12.01
N VAL A 34 5.21 -11.30 -11.25
CA VAL A 34 4.38 -12.42 -11.66
C VAL A 34 3.15 -12.42 -10.76
N PRO A 35 1.94 -12.29 -11.33
CA PRO A 35 0.73 -12.36 -10.53
C PRO A 35 0.51 -13.77 -10.01
N ALA A 36 0.09 -13.87 -8.75
CA ALA A 36 -0.34 -15.11 -8.11
C ALA A 36 -1.43 -14.73 -7.10
N ALA A 37 -2.50 -15.52 -7.01
CA ALA A 37 -3.61 -15.24 -6.10
C ALA A 37 -3.87 -16.47 -5.24
N GLN A 38 -3.30 -16.50 -4.04
CA GLN A 38 -3.41 -17.67 -3.17
C GLN A 38 -3.30 -17.30 -1.69
N ARG A 39 -4.19 -17.85 -0.87
CA ARG A 39 -4.06 -17.83 0.59
C ARG A 39 -2.97 -18.79 1.03
N VAL A 40 -2.04 -18.29 1.83
CA VAL A 40 -0.90 -19.08 2.35
C VAL A 40 -0.93 -19.21 3.88
N LEU A 41 -1.66 -18.33 4.57
CA LEU A 41 -1.83 -18.39 6.02
C LEU A 41 -3.25 -17.95 6.39
N ASP A 42 -3.89 -18.68 7.30
CA ASP A 42 -5.06 -18.22 8.05
C ASP A 42 -5.02 -18.83 9.46
N THR A 43 -4.61 -18.01 10.42
CA THR A 43 -4.50 -18.44 11.82
C THR A 43 -5.86 -18.75 12.46
N ARG A 44 -6.97 -18.32 11.84
CA ARG A 44 -8.33 -18.54 12.39
C ARG A 44 -8.83 -19.96 12.14
N ASP A 45 -8.34 -20.61 11.09
CA ASP A 45 -8.68 -22.00 10.77
C ASP A 45 -7.48 -22.96 10.82
N GLY A 46 -6.26 -22.43 11.03
CA GLY A 46 -5.03 -23.20 11.15
C GLY A 46 -4.30 -23.43 9.83
N THR A 47 -4.80 -22.91 8.71
CA THR A 47 -4.15 -23.01 7.40
C THR A 47 -2.77 -22.39 7.43
N GLY A 48 -1.75 -23.15 7.02
CA GLY A 48 -0.37 -22.66 6.87
C GLY A 48 0.33 -22.25 8.16
N VAL A 49 -0.26 -22.51 9.33
CA VAL A 49 0.32 -22.10 10.62
C VAL A 49 1.53 -22.97 10.93
N GLN A 50 2.71 -22.36 10.89
CA GLN A 50 3.95 -22.91 11.41
C GLN A 50 4.53 -21.89 12.39
N VAL A 51 4.93 -22.34 13.58
CA VAL A 51 5.42 -21.47 14.66
C VAL A 51 6.88 -21.83 14.95
N GLU A 52 7.77 -20.83 14.91
CA GLU A 52 9.15 -20.96 15.34
C GLU A 52 9.45 -19.90 16.41
N GLY A 53 9.72 -20.34 17.64
CA GLY A 53 9.93 -19.42 18.76
C GLY A 53 8.70 -18.55 19.03
N ASP A 54 8.84 -17.24 18.81
CA ASP A 54 7.80 -16.22 19.05
C ASP A 54 7.11 -15.72 17.77
N HIS A 55 7.39 -16.30 16.60
CA HIS A 55 6.86 -15.86 15.31
C HIS A 55 6.31 -17.01 14.48
N LEU A 56 5.53 -16.66 13.46
CA LEU A 56 5.04 -17.57 12.44
C LEU A 56 6.02 -17.62 11.28
N VAL A 57 6.15 -18.78 10.66
CA VAL A 57 6.89 -18.99 9.42
C VAL A 57 5.89 -19.31 8.32
N VAL A 58 5.99 -18.62 7.18
CA VAL A 58 5.14 -18.85 6.02
C VAL A 58 5.99 -19.40 4.88
N ASP A 59 5.71 -20.66 4.53
CA ASP A 59 6.31 -21.33 3.37
C ASP A 59 5.59 -20.95 2.08
N LEU A 60 6.33 -20.36 1.14
CA LEU A 60 5.83 -19.87 -0.13
C LEU A 60 6.27 -20.75 -1.31
N SER A 61 7.02 -21.83 -1.08
CA SER A 61 7.58 -22.70 -2.13
C SER A 61 6.55 -23.33 -3.07
N HIS A 62 5.30 -23.39 -2.62
CA HIS A 62 4.17 -23.90 -3.39
C HIS A 62 3.44 -22.82 -4.21
N VAL A 63 3.84 -21.54 -4.10
CA VAL A 63 3.21 -20.39 -4.76
C VAL A 63 4.20 -19.60 -5.62
N VAL A 64 5.45 -19.47 -5.19
CA VAL A 64 6.49 -18.70 -5.89
C VAL A 64 7.43 -19.59 -6.69
N ASP A 65 8.16 -19.02 -7.66
CA ASP A 65 9.18 -19.76 -8.39
C ASP A 65 10.48 -19.89 -7.55
N PRO A 66 11.23 -20.99 -7.72
CA PRO A 66 12.62 -21.12 -7.27
C PRO A 66 13.48 -19.92 -7.64
N GLY A 67 14.04 -19.28 -6.60
CA GLY A 67 14.90 -18.10 -6.75
C GLY A 67 14.15 -16.79 -6.96
N SER A 68 12.84 -16.73 -6.70
CA SER A 68 12.11 -15.47 -6.58
C SER A 68 12.81 -14.52 -5.59
N THR A 69 12.86 -13.23 -5.91
CA THR A 69 13.63 -12.24 -5.16
C THR A 69 12.78 -11.48 -4.13
N ALA A 70 11.46 -11.48 -4.29
CA ALA A 70 10.51 -10.88 -3.35
C ALA A 70 9.09 -11.43 -3.56
N VAL A 71 8.24 -11.26 -2.56
CA VAL A 71 6.81 -11.59 -2.59
C VAL A 71 5.97 -10.37 -2.25
N VAL A 72 4.79 -10.26 -2.86
CA VAL A 72 3.76 -9.27 -2.52
C VAL A 72 2.62 -9.98 -1.79
N LEU A 73 2.37 -9.55 -0.56
CA LEU A 73 1.42 -10.13 0.37
C LEU A 73 0.36 -9.11 0.73
N ASN A 74 -0.90 -9.50 0.70
CA ASN A 74 -1.96 -8.79 1.39
C ASN A 74 -2.11 -9.40 2.78
N VAL A 75 -1.74 -8.64 3.81
CA VAL A 75 -1.80 -9.08 5.21
C VAL A 75 -3.07 -8.51 5.82
N THR A 76 -3.96 -9.39 6.30
CA THR A 76 -5.21 -9.01 6.96
C THR A 76 -5.18 -9.43 8.41
N GLY A 77 -5.51 -8.49 9.29
CA GLY A 77 -5.71 -8.72 10.71
C GLY A 77 -7.19 -8.63 11.04
N ALA A 78 -7.71 -9.63 11.73
CA ALA A 78 -9.11 -9.79 12.10
C ALA A 78 -9.24 -10.08 13.60
N ASP A 79 -10.43 -9.82 14.16
CA ASP A 79 -10.76 -10.18 15.54
C ASP A 79 -9.80 -9.58 16.58
N ALA A 80 -9.28 -8.37 16.31
CA ALA A 80 -8.31 -7.72 17.17
C ALA A 80 -8.93 -7.32 18.53
N ASN A 81 -8.45 -7.90 19.62
CA ASN A 81 -8.96 -7.64 20.97
C ASN A 81 -8.28 -6.46 21.68
N VAL A 82 -7.10 -6.09 21.18
CA VAL A 82 -6.30 -4.93 21.58
C VAL A 82 -5.72 -4.26 20.34
N ASP A 83 -5.26 -3.02 20.45
CA ASP A 83 -4.49 -2.41 19.37
C ASP A 83 -3.26 -3.27 19.07
N SER A 84 -3.16 -3.69 17.82
CA SER A 84 -2.27 -4.77 17.40
C SER A 84 -1.52 -4.39 16.13
N PHE A 85 -0.41 -5.06 15.85
CA PHE A 85 0.29 -4.90 14.59
C PHE A 85 1.01 -6.17 14.16
N VAL A 86 1.31 -6.26 12.88
CA VAL A 86 2.04 -7.38 12.27
C VAL A 86 3.30 -6.84 11.60
N THR A 87 4.43 -7.50 11.87
CA THR A 87 5.70 -7.29 11.17
C THR A 87 5.97 -8.52 10.30
N VAL A 88 6.31 -8.30 9.03
CA VAL A 88 6.69 -9.35 8.08
C VAL A 88 8.10 -9.09 7.55
N TRP A 89 8.95 -10.11 7.52
CA TRP A 89 10.35 -9.96 7.07
C TRP A 89 10.91 -11.22 6.41
N PRO A 90 12.05 -11.12 5.68
CA PRO A 90 12.72 -12.27 5.08
C PRO A 90 13.11 -13.31 6.13
N HIS A 91 12.80 -14.59 5.91
CA HIS A 91 13.09 -15.64 6.88
C HIS A 91 14.58 -15.73 7.22
N GLY A 92 14.88 -16.02 8.50
CA GLY A 92 16.25 -16.16 9.00
C GLY A 92 17.02 -14.85 9.17
N GLN A 93 16.39 -13.70 8.88
CA GLN A 93 16.93 -12.38 9.22
C GLN A 93 16.42 -11.89 10.57
N ALA A 94 17.10 -10.89 11.14
CA ALA A 94 16.65 -10.25 12.36
C ALA A 94 15.33 -9.48 12.12
N ARG A 95 14.36 -9.65 13.02
CA ARG A 95 13.07 -8.93 12.96
C ARG A 95 13.32 -7.41 12.95
N PRO A 96 12.83 -6.68 11.94
CA PRO A 96 12.98 -5.22 11.88
C PRO A 96 12.08 -4.53 12.91
N GLY A 97 12.41 -3.28 13.27
CA GLY A 97 11.59 -2.41 14.12
C GLY A 97 10.37 -1.77 13.41
N THR A 98 9.99 -2.29 12.25
CA THR A 98 8.92 -1.78 11.37
C THR A 98 7.66 -2.63 11.47
N SER A 99 6.50 -2.06 11.16
CA SER A 99 5.24 -2.80 11.03
C SER A 99 4.73 -2.72 9.59
N ASN A 100 4.08 -3.78 9.13
CA ASN A 100 3.41 -3.82 7.83
C ASN A 100 1.91 -3.56 7.98
N LEU A 101 1.28 -4.04 9.06
CA LEU A 101 -0.13 -3.85 9.34
C LEU A 101 -0.32 -3.35 10.76
N ASN A 102 -1.24 -2.40 10.96
CA ASN A 102 -1.72 -1.97 12.26
C ASN A 102 -3.24 -2.08 12.29
N VAL A 103 -3.78 -2.59 13.39
CA VAL A 103 -5.21 -2.87 13.55
C VAL A 103 -5.65 -2.34 14.89
N SER A 104 -6.59 -1.38 14.89
CA SER A 104 -7.20 -0.92 16.13
C SER A 104 -8.12 -1.99 16.71
N ARG A 105 -8.28 -1.99 18.03
CA ARG A 105 -9.19 -2.89 18.73
C ARG A 105 -10.59 -2.91 18.10
N GLY A 106 -11.13 -4.10 17.88
CA GLY A 106 -12.46 -4.34 17.34
C GLY A 106 -12.59 -4.10 15.83
N GLN A 107 -11.49 -3.83 15.13
CA GLN A 107 -11.48 -3.65 13.69
C GLN A 107 -10.90 -4.86 12.96
N THR A 108 -11.26 -4.97 11.69
CA THR A 108 -10.55 -5.77 10.70
C THR A 108 -9.87 -4.81 9.73
N ALA A 109 -8.60 -5.04 9.41
CA ALA A 109 -7.82 -4.19 8.52
C ALA A 109 -6.90 -5.03 7.64
N ALA A 110 -6.62 -4.55 6.44
CA ALA A 110 -5.66 -5.16 5.52
C ALA A 110 -4.68 -4.10 5.00
N ASN A 111 -3.46 -4.53 4.72
CA ASN A 111 -2.47 -3.73 4.01
C ASN A 111 -1.63 -4.63 3.09
N LEU A 112 -1.28 -4.11 1.92
CA LEU A 112 -0.32 -4.75 1.03
C LEU A 112 1.11 -4.60 1.59
N ALA A 113 1.95 -5.59 1.39
CA ALA A 113 3.34 -5.59 1.83
C ALA A 113 4.20 -6.27 0.77
N THR A 114 5.37 -5.71 0.47
CA THR A 114 6.37 -6.37 -0.38
C THR A 114 7.57 -6.74 0.50
N VAL A 115 7.98 -8.00 0.46
CA VAL A 115 9.04 -8.54 1.32
C VAL A 115 10.05 -9.28 0.47
N GLY A 116 11.35 -9.06 0.71
CA GLY A 116 12.41 -9.79 0.01
C GLY A 116 12.38 -11.29 0.35
N LEU A 117 12.76 -12.12 -0.62
CA LEU A 117 12.94 -13.55 -0.44
C LEU A 117 14.43 -13.87 -0.54
N PRO A 118 15.08 -14.28 0.55
CA PRO A 118 16.50 -14.59 0.53
C PRO A 118 16.69 -15.97 -0.10
N ALA A 119 17.24 -16.04 -1.31
CA ALA A 119 17.55 -17.33 -1.91
C ALA A 119 18.51 -18.16 -1.02
N PRO A 120 18.32 -19.49 -0.89
CA PRO A 120 17.29 -20.30 -1.54
C PRO A 120 15.97 -20.41 -0.75
N ASP A 121 15.80 -19.69 0.36
CA ASP A 121 14.63 -19.79 1.22
C ASP A 121 13.43 -18.99 0.67
N GLU A 122 12.39 -19.70 0.26
CA GLU A 122 11.10 -19.17 -0.18
C GLU A 122 10.16 -18.95 1.01
N ARG A 123 10.70 -18.40 2.11
CA ARG A 123 9.98 -18.21 3.37
C ARG A 123 10.04 -16.77 3.85
N VAL A 124 8.98 -16.38 4.54
CA VAL A 124 8.93 -15.13 5.31
C VAL A 124 8.50 -15.42 6.74
N ASP A 125 8.95 -14.57 7.66
CA ASP A 125 8.58 -14.62 9.06
C ASP A 125 7.56 -13.53 9.39
N LEU A 126 6.61 -13.86 10.25
CA LEU A 126 5.55 -12.97 10.72
C LEU A 126 5.52 -12.93 12.24
N TRP A 127 5.64 -11.73 12.80
CA TRP A 127 5.48 -11.49 14.22
C TRP A 127 4.21 -10.70 14.46
N VAL A 128 3.45 -11.16 15.45
CA VAL A 128 2.15 -10.63 15.80
C VAL A 128 2.26 -9.98 17.17
N HIS A 129 2.08 -8.67 17.21
CA HIS A 129 1.93 -7.93 18.47
C HIS A 129 0.45 -7.82 18.82
N GLY A 130 0.11 -8.15 20.06
CA GLY A 130 -1.27 -8.10 20.55
C GLY A 130 -1.99 -9.42 20.31
N ASP A 131 -3.31 -9.35 20.16
CA ASP A 131 -4.19 -10.51 20.03
C ASP A 131 -5.16 -10.26 18.87
N LEU A 132 -4.91 -10.93 17.75
CA LEU A 132 -5.68 -10.89 16.50
C LEU A 132 -5.42 -12.16 15.68
N GLY A 133 -6.41 -12.53 14.88
CA GLY A 133 -6.21 -13.47 13.77
C GLY A 133 -5.49 -12.78 12.61
N VAL A 134 -4.52 -13.46 12.03
CA VAL A 134 -3.81 -13.05 10.82
C VAL A 134 -4.14 -13.98 9.66
N VAL A 135 -4.40 -13.35 8.50
CA VAL A 135 -4.57 -13.98 7.19
C VAL A 135 -3.55 -13.38 6.23
N VAL A 136 -2.91 -14.22 5.42
CA VAL A 136 -1.96 -13.78 4.40
C VAL A 136 -2.34 -14.38 3.06
N ASP A 137 -2.56 -13.48 2.10
CA ASP A 137 -2.82 -13.82 0.72
C ASP A 137 -1.68 -13.29 -0.16
N VAL A 138 -1.12 -14.14 -1.02
CA VAL A 138 -0.15 -13.73 -2.04
C VAL A 138 -0.90 -13.04 -3.17
N ALA A 139 -0.45 -11.83 -3.52
CA ALA A 139 -0.92 -11.06 -4.69
C ALA A 139 0.00 -11.24 -5.92
N GLY A 140 1.23 -11.67 -5.69
CA GLY A 140 2.21 -11.99 -6.70
C GLY A 140 3.62 -12.06 -6.11
N PHE A 141 4.60 -12.26 -6.97
CA PHE A 141 6.01 -12.32 -6.59
C PHE A 141 6.90 -11.73 -7.66
N TYR A 142 8.17 -11.48 -7.33
CA TYR A 142 9.17 -10.97 -8.25
C TYR A 142 10.14 -12.08 -8.62
N SER A 143 10.20 -12.41 -9.91
CA SER A 143 11.06 -13.46 -10.45
C SER A 143 12.20 -12.85 -11.27
N PRO A 144 13.45 -13.33 -11.13
CA PRO A 144 14.57 -12.85 -11.93
C PRO A 144 14.55 -13.39 -13.37
N THR A 145 13.70 -14.38 -13.68
CA THR A 145 13.70 -15.08 -14.97
C THR A 145 12.45 -14.83 -15.82
N ARG A 146 11.35 -14.34 -15.23
CA ARG A 146 10.10 -14.02 -15.94
C ARG A 146 9.29 -12.95 -15.23
N GLY A 147 8.25 -12.45 -15.90
CA GLY A 147 7.30 -11.49 -15.34
C GLY A 147 7.26 -10.20 -16.14
N SER A 148 6.61 -9.19 -15.58
CA SER A 148 6.45 -7.85 -16.17
C SER A 148 7.14 -6.78 -15.33
N GLY A 149 7.76 -5.79 -15.97
CA GLY A 149 8.44 -4.70 -15.28
C GLY A 149 7.49 -3.55 -14.96
N PHE A 150 7.82 -2.77 -13.94
CA PHE A 150 6.96 -1.70 -13.45
C PHE A 150 7.29 -0.34 -14.08
N LEU A 151 6.26 0.43 -14.39
CA LEU A 151 6.35 1.84 -14.75
C LEU A 151 5.47 2.64 -13.78
N SER A 152 6.10 3.59 -13.08
CA SER A 152 5.44 4.48 -12.14
C SER A 152 5.10 5.82 -12.78
N PHE A 153 4.03 6.45 -12.32
CA PHE A 153 3.66 7.81 -12.70
C PHE A 153 2.85 8.48 -11.58
N SER A 154 2.56 9.77 -11.72
CA SER A 154 1.69 10.47 -10.78
C SER A 154 0.29 9.83 -10.77
N PRO A 155 -0.29 9.53 -9.58
CA PRO A 155 -1.59 8.91 -9.48
C PRO A 155 -2.68 9.71 -10.20
N HIS A 156 -3.55 9.00 -10.92
CA HIS A 156 -4.69 9.62 -11.59
C HIS A 156 -5.97 8.78 -11.44
N ARG A 157 -7.09 9.49 -11.24
CA ARG A 157 -8.41 8.92 -10.97
C ARG A 157 -8.95 8.18 -12.20
N GLN A 158 -9.26 6.90 -12.02
CA GLN A 158 -9.91 6.07 -13.04
C GLN A 158 -11.38 5.76 -12.70
N LEU A 159 -11.71 5.73 -11.40
CA LEU A 159 -13.07 5.51 -10.92
C LEU A 159 -13.35 6.40 -9.72
N ASP A 160 -14.53 7.01 -9.68
CA ASP A 160 -15.06 7.69 -8.49
C ASP A 160 -16.58 7.52 -8.43
N THR A 161 -17.04 6.59 -7.59
CA THR A 161 -18.48 6.30 -7.54
C THR A 161 -19.33 7.40 -6.90
N ARG A 162 -18.69 8.39 -6.25
CA ARG A 162 -19.39 9.54 -5.68
C ARG A 162 -19.93 10.47 -6.76
N THR A 163 -19.25 10.53 -7.90
CA THR A 163 -19.59 11.43 -9.01
C THR A 163 -20.24 10.70 -10.18
N ALA A 164 -19.97 9.40 -10.37
CA ALA A 164 -20.58 8.59 -11.44
C ALA A 164 -20.83 7.15 -10.98
N GLY A 165 -21.99 6.57 -11.33
CA GLY A 165 -22.33 5.17 -11.01
C GLY A 165 -22.96 4.94 -9.63
N GLY A 166 -22.68 5.81 -8.65
CA GLY A 166 -23.28 5.78 -7.32
C GLY A 166 -22.69 4.69 -6.39
N PRO A 167 -23.03 4.72 -5.09
CA PRO A 167 -22.48 3.77 -4.12
C PRO A 167 -22.76 2.31 -4.51
N VAL A 168 -21.76 1.46 -4.35
CA VAL A 168 -21.90 0.01 -4.54
C VAL A 168 -22.70 -0.56 -3.37
N GLY A 169 -23.83 -1.20 -3.69
CA GLY A 169 -24.71 -1.81 -2.69
C GLY A 169 -24.17 -3.10 -2.07
N PRO A 170 -24.93 -3.72 -1.16
CA PRO A 170 -24.55 -5.01 -0.57
C PRO A 170 -24.60 -6.07 -1.66
N ASP A 171 -23.65 -6.99 -1.59
CA ASP A 171 -23.37 -7.97 -2.64
C ASP A 171 -23.20 -7.39 -4.06
N GLY A 172 -22.91 -6.10 -4.16
CA GLY A 172 -22.80 -5.37 -5.42
C GLY A 172 -21.39 -5.46 -5.99
N THR A 173 -21.32 -5.40 -7.32
CA THR A 173 -20.05 -5.27 -8.05
C THR A 173 -20.13 -4.06 -8.97
N THR A 174 -19.10 -3.21 -8.95
CA THR A 174 -18.88 -2.19 -9.97
C THR A 174 -17.66 -2.55 -10.80
N VAL A 175 -17.57 -1.99 -12.01
CA VAL A 175 -16.50 -2.26 -12.96
C VAL A 175 -15.61 -1.04 -13.09
N LEU A 176 -14.32 -1.24 -12.86
CA LEU A 176 -13.26 -0.33 -13.25
C LEU A 176 -12.88 -0.62 -14.72
N ASP A 177 -13.13 0.34 -15.60
CA ASP A 177 -12.83 0.25 -17.03
C ASP A 177 -11.47 0.90 -17.34
N LEU A 178 -10.51 0.09 -17.78
CA LEU A 178 -9.17 0.50 -18.18
C LEU A 178 -8.91 0.20 -19.67
N THR A 179 -9.95 0.20 -20.50
CA THR A 179 -9.85 -0.06 -21.96
C THR A 179 -8.95 0.92 -22.71
N LYS A 180 -8.61 2.06 -22.11
CA LYS A 180 -7.64 3.02 -22.65
C LYS A 180 -6.19 2.61 -22.43
N GLU A 181 -5.91 1.72 -21.49
CA GLU A 181 -4.56 1.23 -21.26
C GLU A 181 -4.12 0.34 -22.43
N PRO A 182 -2.85 0.33 -22.85
CA PRO A 182 -2.36 -0.48 -23.98
C PRO A 182 -2.21 -1.99 -23.69
N ASP A 183 -2.43 -2.86 -24.68
CA ASP A 183 -2.40 -4.33 -24.54
C ASP A 183 -1.11 -4.93 -23.95
N PHE A 184 0.01 -4.21 -23.98
CA PHE A 184 1.26 -4.66 -23.35
C PHE A 184 1.25 -4.55 -21.81
N VAL A 185 0.26 -3.86 -21.23
CA VAL A 185 0.05 -3.80 -19.77
C VAL A 185 -0.58 -5.10 -19.29
N THR A 186 0.08 -5.76 -18.35
CA THR A 186 -0.30 -7.08 -17.82
C THR A 186 -0.91 -7.03 -16.43
N ALA A 187 -0.61 -5.99 -15.66
CA ALA A 187 -1.21 -5.71 -14.35
C ALA A 187 -1.17 -4.21 -14.05
N VAL A 188 -2.02 -3.78 -13.12
CA VAL A 188 -2.08 -2.39 -12.65
C VAL A 188 -1.89 -2.31 -11.16
N ALA A 189 -1.28 -1.23 -10.72
CA ALA A 189 -1.09 -0.89 -9.32
C ALA A 189 -2.03 0.28 -8.99
N LEU A 190 -3.04 0.02 -8.15
CA LEU A 190 -4.13 0.95 -7.85
C LEU A 190 -4.13 1.28 -6.37
N ASN A 191 -4.29 2.55 -6.03
CA ASN A 191 -4.75 2.90 -4.69
C ASN A 191 -6.28 2.88 -4.68
N LEU A 192 -6.85 1.93 -3.96
CA LEU A 192 -8.29 1.74 -3.86
C LEU A 192 -8.80 2.32 -2.54
N THR A 193 -9.65 3.34 -2.62
CA THR A 193 -10.25 3.99 -1.45
C THR A 193 -11.73 3.68 -1.35
N ALA A 194 -12.17 3.26 -0.17
CA ALA A 194 -13.56 3.12 0.22
C ALA A 194 -13.95 4.28 1.13
N THR A 195 -15.09 4.91 0.87
CA THR A 195 -15.61 6.05 1.64
C THR A 195 -17.13 5.99 1.74
N ASP A 196 -17.69 6.77 2.66
CA ASP A 196 -19.15 6.84 2.91
C ASP A 196 -19.75 5.46 3.23
N THR A 197 -18.94 4.60 3.85
CA THR A 197 -19.27 3.22 4.19
C THR A 197 -20.39 3.19 5.23
N THR A 198 -21.45 2.39 4.99
CA THR A 198 -22.60 2.34 5.92
C THR A 198 -22.57 1.21 6.94
N ASP A 199 -21.82 0.13 6.68
CA ASP A 199 -21.71 -1.06 7.53
C ASP A 199 -20.28 -1.62 7.50
N ASN A 200 -19.94 -2.53 8.43
CA ASN A 200 -18.71 -3.29 8.31
C ASN A 200 -18.74 -4.13 7.02
N THR A 201 -17.76 -3.90 6.15
CA THR A 201 -17.67 -4.55 4.84
C THR A 201 -16.23 -4.81 4.44
N TYR A 202 -16.06 -5.52 3.34
CA TYR A 202 -14.81 -5.66 2.64
C TYR A 202 -14.99 -5.43 1.14
N VAL A 203 -13.90 -5.00 0.51
CA VAL A 203 -13.81 -4.82 -0.93
C VAL A 203 -12.87 -5.88 -1.50
N THR A 204 -13.24 -6.50 -2.61
CA THR A 204 -12.36 -7.40 -3.38
C THR A 204 -12.21 -6.85 -4.78
N ALA A 205 -10.96 -6.71 -5.26
CA ALA A 205 -10.64 -6.35 -6.63
C ALA A 205 -10.09 -7.57 -7.39
N TRP A 206 -10.59 -7.84 -8.60
CA TRP A 206 -10.12 -8.96 -9.40
C TRP A 206 -10.26 -8.76 -10.92
N PRO A 207 -9.49 -9.48 -11.74
CA PRO A 207 -9.59 -9.42 -13.19
C PRO A 207 -10.97 -9.84 -13.68
N ASP A 208 -11.56 -9.06 -14.57
CA ASP A 208 -12.78 -9.46 -15.26
C ASP A 208 -12.62 -10.75 -16.07
N GLY A 209 -13.67 -11.58 -16.08
CA GLY A 209 -13.67 -12.91 -16.67
C GLY A 209 -13.03 -14.02 -15.81
N SER A 210 -12.61 -13.71 -14.58
CA SER A 210 -12.17 -14.72 -13.59
C SER A 210 -13.14 -14.82 -12.41
N ASP A 211 -13.10 -15.95 -11.70
CA ASP A 211 -13.87 -16.13 -10.47
C ASP A 211 -13.38 -15.17 -9.38
N ARG A 212 -14.33 -14.57 -8.65
CA ARG A 212 -13.98 -13.67 -7.55
C ARG A 212 -13.18 -14.45 -6.48
N PRO A 213 -11.97 -14.00 -6.14
CA PRO A 213 -11.21 -14.61 -5.06
C PRO A 213 -11.93 -14.51 -3.71
N ALA A 214 -11.69 -15.47 -2.81
CA ALA A 214 -12.21 -15.44 -1.43
C ALA A 214 -11.46 -14.44 -0.52
N VAL A 215 -10.55 -13.65 -1.08
CA VAL A 215 -9.66 -12.73 -0.35
C VAL A 215 -10.17 -11.29 -0.44
N SER A 216 -10.08 -10.54 0.66
CA SER A 216 -10.42 -9.12 0.68
C SER A 216 -9.21 -8.28 0.31
N SER A 217 -9.39 -7.33 -0.60
CA SER A 217 -8.40 -6.30 -0.89
C SER A 217 -8.35 -5.23 0.21
N MET A 218 -9.46 -4.97 0.90
CA MET A 218 -9.53 -3.96 1.97
C MET A 218 -10.72 -4.26 2.88
N ASN A 219 -10.60 -3.90 4.16
CA ASN A 219 -11.68 -3.98 5.15
C ASN A 219 -11.94 -2.58 5.72
N VAL A 220 -13.23 -2.22 5.82
CA VAL A 220 -13.66 -0.88 6.20
C VAL A 220 -14.96 -0.94 6.99
N GLY A 221 -15.03 -0.15 8.06
CA GLY A 221 -16.18 -0.04 8.95
C GLY A 221 -17.10 1.15 8.63
N PRO A 222 -18.26 1.24 9.30
CA PRO A 222 -19.23 2.30 9.08
C PRO A 222 -18.61 3.68 9.40
N GLY A 223 -18.82 4.65 8.51
CA GLY A 223 -18.31 6.01 8.64
C GLY A 223 -16.80 6.16 8.40
N GLN A 224 -16.07 5.08 8.14
CA GLN A 224 -14.64 5.14 7.83
C GLN A 224 -14.39 5.41 6.36
N THR A 225 -13.32 6.17 6.10
CA THR A 225 -12.64 6.22 4.81
C THR A 225 -11.32 5.48 4.94
N ARG A 226 -11.06 4.50 4.08
CA ARG A 226 -9.81 3.73 4.08
C ARG A 226 -9.29 3.53 2.67
N ALA A 227 -7.97 3.48 2.53
CA ALA A 227 -7.30 3.13 1.29
C ALA A 227 -6.39 1.91 1.49
N ASN A 228 -6.30 1.07 0.47
CA ASN A 228 -5.24 0.07 0.37
C ASN A 228 -4.72 0.03 -1.07
N MET A 229 -3.41 -0.13 -1.23
CA MET A 229 -2.80 -0.39 -2.52
C MET A 229 -3.07 -1.83 -2.94
N VAL A 230 -3.46 -2.02 -4.20
CA VAL A 230 -3.71 -3.34 -4.79
C VAL A 230 -2.94 -3.48 -6.10
N ILE A 231 -2.45 -4.69 -6.37
CA ILE A 231 -1.92 -5.04 -7.68
C ILE A 231 -2.85 -6.07 -8.29
N VAL A 232 -3.44 -5.75 -9.44
CA VAL A 232 -4.45 -6.61 -10.09
C VAL A 232 -4.02 -6.91 -11.52
N PRO A 233 -3.99 -8.18 -11.96
CA PRO A 233 -3.79 -8.52 -13.36
C PRO A 233 -4.81 -7.81 -14.25
N LEU A 234 -4.37 -7.29 -15.39
CA LEU A 234 -5.25 -6.63 -16.33
C LEU A 234 -5.60 -7.62 -17.46
N PRO A 235 -6.83 -8.17 -17.49
CA PRO A 235 -7.20 -9.17 -18.49
C PRO A 235 -7.34 -8.53 -19.88
N PRO A 236 -7.48 -9.32 -20.95
CA PRO A 236 -7.72 -8.79 -22.30
C PRO A 236 -8.96 -7.87 -22.42
N SER A 237 -9.97 -8.03 -21.57
CA SER A 237 -11.13 -7.12 -21.52
C SER A 237 -10.79 -5.74 -20.94
N ARG A 238 -9.60 -5.60 -20.33
CA ARG A 238 -9.09 -4.38 -19.67
C ARG A 238 -10.00 -3.89 -18.55
N LYS A 239 -10.71 -4.81 -17.90
CA LYS A 239 -11.67 -4.50 -16.84
C LYS A 239 -11.30 -5.20 -15.54
N ILE A 240 -11.57 -4.51 -14.45
CA ILE A 240 -11.40 -5.02 -13.08
C ILE A 240 -12.75 -4.91 -12.38
N ASN A 241 -13.17 -5.98 -11.73
CA ASN A 241 -14.37 -6.00 -10.92
C ASN A 241 -14.02 -5.58 -9.48
N LEU A 242 -14.88 -4.75 -8.88
CA LEU A 242 -14.77 -4.29 -7.50
C LEU A 242 -16.07 -4.65 -6.75
N TYR A 243 -15.98 -5.60 -5.84
CA TYR A 243 -17.11 -6.11 -5.07
C TYR A 243 -17.21 -5.43 -3.72
N ASN A 244 -18.43 -5.18 -3.26
CA ASN A 244 -18.74 -4.80 -1.90
C ASN A 244 -19.60 -5.89 -1.23
N HIS A 245 -19.21 -6.32 -0.03
CA HIS A 245 -19.93 -7.37 0.68
C HIS A 245 -21.23 -6.91 1.32
N SER A 246 -21.15 -5.92 2.20
CA SER A 246 -22.25 -5.47 3.06
C SER A 246 -22.41 -3.96 3.00
N GLY A 247 -23.59 -3.47 3.39
CA GLY A 247 -23.90 -2.04 3.39
C GLY A 247 -23.75 -1.39 2.01
N ARG A 248 -23.57 -0.07 1.99
CA ARG A 248 -23.20 0.70 0.81
C ARG A 248 -21.83 1.33 1.00
N VAL A 249 -21.07 1.44 -0.08
CA VAL A 249 -19.75 2.06 -0.09
C VAL A 249 -19.53 2.83 -1.38
N ASN A 250 -18.89 4.00 -1.29
CA ASN A 250 -18.33 4.66 -2.45
C ASN A 250 -16.89 4.17 -2.67
N LEU A 251 -16.59 3.77 -3.90
CA LEU A 251 -15.26 3.31 -4.30
C LEU A 251 -14.59 4.33 -5.21
N ILE A 252 -13.31 4.51 -4.96
CA ILE A 252 -12.43 5.40 -5.68
C ILE A 252 -11.19 4.59 -6.07
N ALA A 253 -10.81 4.61 -7.34
CA ALA A 253 -9.59 3.94 -7.80
C ALA A 253 -8.67 4.95 -8.49
N ASP A 254 -7.49 5.14 -7.91
CA ASP A 254 -6.39 5.92 -8.47
C ASP A 254 -5.33 4.98 -9.04
N LEU A 255 -5.04 5.11 -10.33
CA LEU A 255 -3.97 4.34 -10.98
C LEU A 255 -2.62 5.02 -10.71
N SER A 256 -1.71 4.30 -10.05
CA SER A 256 -0.39 4.81 -9.66
C SER A 256 0.77 4.16 -10.42
N GLY A 257 0.50 3.09 -11.18
CA GLY A 257 1.48 2.50 -12.09
C GLY A 257 0.97 1.26 -12.80
N ILE A 258 1.77 0.80 -13.77
CA ILE A 258 1.45 -0.32 -14.65
C ILE A 258 2.62 -1.31 -14.70
N TYR A 259 2.29 -2.59 -14.82
CA TYR A 259 3.24 -3.63 -15.15
C TYR A 259 3.15 -3.94 -16.65
N VAL A 260 4.29 -3.96 -17.34
CA VAL A 260 4.36 -4.12 -18.79
C VAL A 260 5.22 -5.32 -19.17
N LYS A 261 4.78 -6.06 -20.19
CA LYS A 261 5.58 -7.11 -20.80
C LYS A 261 6.81 -6.51 -21.50
N ASP A 262 7.91 -7.25 -21.53
CA ASP A 262 9.11 -6.92 -22.32
C ASP A 262 9.67 -5.49 -22.08
N GLY A 263 9.56 -4.98 -20.85
CA GLY A 263 9.98 -3.62 -20.51
C GLY A 263 9.82 -3.31 -19.02
N GLY A 264 9.85 -2.02 -18.69
CA GLY A 264 9.70 -1.51 -17.32
C GLY A 264 10.86 -1.85 -16.39
N ASN A 265 10.80 -1.32 -15.16
CA ASN A 265 11.83 -1.50 -14.14
C ASN A 265 11.66 -2.81 -13.37
N SER A 266 12.78 -3.39 -12.92
CA SER A 266 12.81 -4.54 -12.01
C SER A 266 12.70 -4.06 -10.57
N PHE A 267 12.08 -4.85 -9.70
CA PHE A 267 12.05 -4.59 -8.26
C PHE A 267 13.29 -5.15 -7.58
N TYR A 268 13.90 -4.35 -6.72
CA TYR A 268 15.01 -4.70 -5.84
C TYR A 268 14.55 -4.53 -4.40
N SER A 269 14.44 -5.64 -3.66
CA SER A 269 14.10 -5.60 -2.24
C SER A 269 15.25 -5.03 -1.42
N VAL A 270 14.93 -4.32 -0.35
CA VAL A 270 15.88 -4.00 0.71
C VAL A 270 15.38 -4.58 2.04
N PRO A 271 16.26 -4.88 3.01
CA PRO A 271 15.82 -5.17 4.36
C PRO A 271 14.93 -4.03 4.87
N PRO A 272 13.76 -4.32 5.48
CA PRO A 272 12.84 -3.27 5.93
C PRO A 272 13.56 -2.23 6.81
N LYS A 273 13.46 -0.95 6.43
CA LYS A 273 14.19 0.15 7.08
C LYS A 273 13.28 1.33 7.34
N ARG A 274 13.22 1.81 8.58
CA ARG A 274 12.60 3.11 8.89
C ARG A 274 13.42 4.25 8.33
N VAL A 275 12.79 5.07 7.50
CA VAL A 275 13.37 6.25 6.85
C VAL A 275 12.98 7.50 7.62
N VAL A 276 11.71 7.61 8.00
CA VAL A 276 11.16 8.75 8.72
C VAL A 276 10.30 8.25 9.88
N ASP A 277 10.41 8.94 11.01
CA ASP A 277 9.47 8.87 12.12
C ASP A 277 9.24 10.29 12.66
N THR A 278 8.09 10.89 12.39
CA THR A 278 7.83 12.25 12.89
C THR A 278 7.56 12.29 14.40
N ARG A 279 7.30 11.14 15.03
CA ARG A 279 7.11 11.05 16.49
C ARG A 279 8.37 11.44 17.25
N ASP A 280 9.53 11.19 16.63
CA ASP A 280 10.85 11.53 17.15
C ASP A 280 11.27 12.97 16.78
N SER A 281 10.44 13.68 16.02
CA SER A 281 10.70 15.05 15.58
C SER A 281 9.47 15.95 15.76
N ALA A 282 8.72 16.24 14.69
CA ALA A 282 7.52 17.06 14.77
C ALA A 282 6.41 16.51 13.86
N PRO A 283 5.17 16.42 14.35
CA PRO A 283 4.04 15.98 13.55
C PRO A 283 3.79 16.93 12.37
N LEU A 284 3.13 16.42 11.34
CA LEU A 284 2.69 17.20 10.20
C LEU A 284 1.38 17.92 10.51
N GLU A 285 1.44 19.25 10.51
CA GLU A 285 0.27 20.12 10.70
C GLU A 285 -0.67 20.14 9.49
N ALA A 286 -1.84 20.75 9.67
CA ALA A 286 -2.85 20.86 8.61
C ALA A 286 -2.28 21.68 7.44
N GLY A 287 -2.36 21.13 6.23
CA GLY A 287 -1.77 21.75 5.05
C GLY A 287 -0.25 21.55 4.93
N GLY A 288 0.38 20.91 5.91
CA GLY A 288 1.83 20.70 5.97
C GLY A 288 2.33 19.74 4.90
N VAL A 289 3.59 19.94 4.50
CA VAL A 289 4.30 19.08 3.53
C VAL A 289 5.64 18.65 4.12
N LEU A 290 5.85 17.34 4.17
CA LEU A 290 7.13 16.72 4.48
C LEU A 290 7.84 16.34 3.19
N ASN A 291 9.10 16.69 3.03
CA ASN A 291 9.94 16.16 1.95
C ASN A 291 10.83 15.04 2.48
N VAL A 292 10.71 13.87 1.86
CA VAL A 292 11.47 12.67 2.18
C VAL A 292 12.44 12.41 1.05
N ASN A 293 13.73 12.36 1.36
CA ASN A 293 14.78 12.02 0.40
C ASN A 293 15.34 10.62 0.70
N LEU A 294 15.13 9.72 -0.25
CA LEU A 294 15.54 8.32 -0.23
C LEU A 294 16.90 8.08 -0.89
N GLY A 295 17.61 9.12 -1.33
CA GLY A 295 18.87 9.01 -2.06
C GLY A 295 18.65 8.56 -3.51
N ASP A 296 19.34 7.50 -3.94
CA ASP A 296 19.32 7.06 -5.34
C ASP A 296 18.10 6.17 -5.70
N TYR A 297 17.10 6.07 -4.82
CA TYR A 297 15.89 5.26 -5.06
C TYR A 297 14.78 6.08 -5.73
N TRP A 298 14.70 6.03 -7.07
CA TRP A 298 13.77 6.87 -7.85
C TRP A 298 12.30 6.42 -7.78
N TYR A 299 12.04 5.13 -7.55
CA TYR A 299 10.71 4.53 -7.46
C TYR A 299 10.66 3.59 -6.26
N ALA A 300 10.54 4.15 -5.07
CA ALA A 300 10.61 3.38 -3.84
C ALA A 300 9.26 2.74 -3.50
N VAL A 301 9.30 1.48 -3.07
CA VAL A 301 8.16 0.84 -2.41
C VAL A 301 8.28 1.12 -0.92
N VAL A 302 7.34 1.88 -0.39
CA VAL A 302 7.30 2.29 1.02
C VAL A 302 6.02 1.80 1.67
N ASN A 303 6.09 1.51 2.97
CA ASN A 303 4.92 1.48 3.83
C ASN A 303 4.83 2.84 4.54
N ILE A 304 3.80 3.63 4.21
CA ILE A 304 3.55 4.91 4.88
C ILE A 304 2.49 4.68 5.96
N THR A 305 2.81 5.05 7.20
CA THR A 305 1.91 4.90 8.34
C THR A 305 1.58 6.25 8.94
N ALA A 306 0.29 6.52 9.13
CA ALA A 306 -0.17 7.67 9.87
C ALA A 306 -0.69 7.27 11.25
N THR A 307 -0.33 8.04 12.27
CA THR A 307 -0.76 7.83 13.66
C THR A 307 -0.94 9.17 14.38
N ASN A 308 -1.51 9.15 15.59
CA ASN A 308 -1.75 10.34 16.42
C ASN A 308 -2.53 11.46 15.69
N ALA A 309 -3.38 11.10 14.72
CA ALA A 309 -4.21 12.06 13.99
C ALA A 309 -5.19 12.76 14.95
N THR A 310 -5.39 14.07 14.79
CA THR A 310 -6.37 14.83 15.60
C THR A 310 -7.68 15.13 14.89
N ALA A 311 -7.76 14.82 13.62
CA ALA A 311 -8.94 14.96 12.79
C ALA A 311 -8.95 13.83 11.76
N ASN A 312 -10.12 13.53 11.19
CA ASN A 312 -10.18 12.72 9.98
C ASN A 312 -9.41 13.47 8.89
N THR A 313 -8.34 12.86 8.40
CA THR A 313 -7.44 13.45 7.41
C THR A 313 -7.01 12.40 6.39
N PHE A 314 -6.30 12.85 5.37
CA PHE A 314 -5.63 11.98 4.42
C PHE A 314 -4.22 12.47 4.17
N LEU A 315 -3.34 11.53 3.82
CA LEU A 315 -2.03 11.83 3.29
C LEU A 315 -2.02 11.64 1.78
N THR A 316 -1.28 12.48 1.07
CA THR A 316 -1.00 12.35 -0.37
C THR A 316 0.51 12.34 -0.58
N ILE A 317 1.01 11.38 -1.36
CA ILE A 317 2.41 11.35 -1.78
C ILE A 317 2.56 11.65 -3.28
N TRP A 318 3.63 12.36 -3.67
CA TRP A 318 3.94 12.65 -5.07
C TRP A 318 5.41 13.07 -5.26
N ASP A 319 5.85 13.13 -6.52
CA ASP A 319 7.12 13.75 -6.91
C ASP A 319 6.93 15.27 -7.07
N PRO A 320 7.40 16.10 -6.12
CA PRO A 320 7.20 17.54 -6.17
C PRO A 320 8.03 18.25 -7.26
N GLN A 321 9.03 17.59 -7.82
CA GLN A 321 9.90 18.17 -8.85
C GLN A 321 9.31 17.98 -10.25
N ARG A 322 8.50 16.93 -10.43
CA ARG A 322 7.95 16.55 -11.73
C ARG A 322 6.47 16.87 -11.87
N ASP A 323 5.71 16.74 -10.78
CA ASP A 323 4.26 16.75 -10.82
C ASP A 323 3.67 17.71 -9.77
N PRO A 324 2.53 18.36 -10.05
CA PRO A 324 1.74 18.99 -9.00
C PRO A 324 1.17 17.91 -8.07
N ARG A 325 0.81 18.30 -6.84
CA ARG A 325 0.13 17.38 -5.90
C ARG A 325 -1.14 16.80 -6.55
N PRO A 326 -1.30 15.48 -6.63
CA PRO A 326 -2.49 14.86 -7.21
C PRO A 326 -3.71 15.04 -6.29
N ASP A 327 -4.91 14.99 -6.87
CA ASP A 327 -6.18 14.91 -6.14
C ASP A 327 -6.50 13.46 -5.76
N ALA A 328 -5.54 12.80 -5.14
CA ALA A 328 -5.60 11.40 -4.72
C ALA A 328 -5.03 11.28 -3.30
N SER A 329 -5.79 10.67 -2.40
CA SER A 329 -5.22 10.25 -1.11
C SER A 329 -4.39 8.99 -1.33
N THR A 330 -3.25 8.92 -0.67
CA THR A 330 -2.47 7.69 -0.49
C THR A 330 -3.02 6.90 0.69
N LEU A 331 -3.38 7.55 1.80
CA LEU A 331 -4.00 6.89 2.95
C LEU A 331 -4.95 7.84 3.67
N ASN A 332 -5.86 7.27 4.46
CA ASN A 332 -6.88 8.00 5.22
C ASN A 332 -6.83 7.51 6.66
N VAL A 333 -6.88 8.44 7.61
CA VAL A 333 -6.73 8.13 9.04
C VAL A 333 -7.66 9.01 9.88
N GLY A 334 -8.33 8.40 10.86
CA GLY A 334 -9.12 9.10 11.87
C GLY A 334 -8.42 9.23 13.23
N PRO A 335 -8.95 10.05 14.15
CA PRO A 335 -8.42 10.16 15.50
C PRO A 335 -8.38 8.83 16.24
N GLY A 336 -7.26 8.54 16.91
CA GLY A 336 -7.05 7.30 17.65
C GLY A 336 -6.72 6.08 16.79
N GLU A 337 -6.62 6.24 15.47
CA GLU A 337 -6.21 5.16 14.57
C GLU A 337 -4.70 5.23 14.27
N THR A 338 -4.13 4.06 13.95
CA THR A 338 -2.84 3.94 13.28
C THR A 338 -3.07 3.17 11.99
N VAL A 339 -2.86 3.82 10.84
CA VAL A 339 -3.22 3.25 9.53
C VAL A 339 -1.99 3.24 8.63
N PRO A 340 -1.50 2.05 8.22
CA PRO A 340 -0.50 1.91 7.18
C PRO A 340 -1.15 1.77 5.80
N ASN A 341 -0.44 2.20 4.77
CA ASN A 341 -0.69 1.78 3.40
C ASN A 341 0.63 1.64 2.66
N MET A 342 0.83 0.54 1.94
CA MET A 342 1.96 0.45 1.01
C MET A 342 1.72 1.37 -0.19
N ALA A 343 2.76 2.04 -0.66
CA ALA A 343 2.68 2.92 -1.81
C ALA A 343 3.98 2.86 -2.61
N VAL A 344 3.89 3.18 -3.90
CA VAL A 344 5.09 3.47 -4.69
C VAL A 344 5.32 4.97 -4.69
N ALA A 345 6.35 5.39 -3.98
CA ALA A 345 6.82 6.76 -3.96
C ALA A 345 7.72 7.01 -5.17
N SER A 346 7.21 7.77 -6.14
CA SER A 346 8.00 8.32 -7.24
C SER A 346 8.73 9.57 -6.75
N GLY A 347 10.03 9.66 -7.00
CA GLY A 347 10.80 10.85 -6.65
C GLY A 347 12.01 11.07 -7.53
N THR A 348 12.04 12.18 -8.24
CA THR A 348 13.23 12.63 -8.98
C THR A 348 14.38 12.84 -7.98
N ASN A 349 15.50 12.15 -8.21
CA ASN A 349 16.63 12.06 -7.27
C ASN A 349 16.22 11.52 -5.88
N GLY A 350 15.24 10.62 -5.84
CA GLY A 350 14.73 9.95 -4.63
C GLY A 350 13.94 10.85 -3.68
N VAL A 351 13.53 12.04 -4.10
CA VAL A 351 12.73 12.96 -3.27
C VAL A 351 11.25 12.85 -3.60
N PHE A 352 10.43 12.54 -2.61
CA PHE A 352 8.98 12.64 -2.70
C PHE A 352 8.42 13.49 -1.55
N SER A 353 7.23 14.06 -1.74
CA SER A 353 6.53 14.83 -0.72
C SER A 353 5.41 14.01 -0.09
N VAL A 354 5.13 14.27 1.19
CA VAL A 354 3.93 13.81 1.91
C VAL A 354 3.15 15.04 2.36
N TYR A 355 1.90 15.16 1.95
CA TYR A 355 0.99 16.23 2.36
C TYR A 355 -0.01 15.72 3.40
N ASN A 356 -0.32 16.53 4.41
CA ASN A 356 -1.42 16.30 5.34
C ASN A 356 -2.57 17.30 5.11
N HIS A 357 -3.82 16.81 5.01
CA HIS A 357 -4.97 17.67 4.72
C HIS A 357 -5.48 18.49 5.91
N LEU A 358 -5.81 17.84 7.01
CA LEU A 358 -6.46 18.42 8.19
C LEU A 358 -5.81 17.93 9.49
N GLY A 359 -6.00 18.70 10.56
CA GLY A 359 -5.46 18.38 11.89
C GLY A 359 -3.93 18.24 11.89
N ARG A 360 -3.39 17.70 12.99
CA ARG A 360 -2.01 17.23 13.03
C ARG A 360 -1.97 15.70 12.94
N VAL A 361 -0.89 15.15 12.41
CA VAL A 361 -0.69 13.71 12.26
C VAL A 361 0.80 13.37 12.30
N ASP A 362 1.15 12.25 12.91
CA ASP A 362 2.49 11.69 12.79
C ASP A 362 2.58 10.79 11.56
N VAL A 363 3.67 10.93 10.81
CA VAL A 363 3.99 10.16 9.61
C VAL A 363 5.23 9.32 9.85
N ILE A 364 5.11 8.03 9.56
CA ILE A 364 6.21 7.08 9.56
C ILE A 364 6.36 6.56 8.12
N VAL A 365 7.60 6.46 7.64
CA VAL A 365 7.90 5.90 6.32
C VAL A 365 8.92 4.79 6.50
N ASP A 366 8.51 3.56 6.15
CA ASP A 366 9.37 2.39 6.15
C ASP A 366 9.63 1.96 4.69
N LEU A 367 10.89 1.75 4.30
CA LEU A 367 11.31 1.37 2.96
C LEU A 367 11.36 -0.16 2.84
N ALA A 368 10.75 -0.71 1.78
CA ALA A 368 10.75 -2.14 1.46
C ALA A 368 11.57 -2.51 0.21
N GLY A 369 11.79 -1.55 -0.69
CA GLY A 369 12.59 -1.75 -1.90
C GLY A 369 12.43 -0.61 -2.88
N TYR A 370 12.92 -0.82 -4.10
CA TYR A 370 12.81 0.17 -5.18
C TYR A 370 12.75 -0.50 -6.55
N PHE A 371 12.18 0.19 -7.53
CA PHE A 371 12.24 -0.20 -8.93
C PHE A 371 13.43 0.47 -9.64
N GLY A 372 14.24 -0.30 -10.35
CA GLY A 372 15.38 0.16 -11.13
C GLY A 372 15.57 -0.65 -12.42
N SER A 373 16.40 -0.13 -13.34
CA SER A 373 16.76 -0.82 -14.58
C SER A 373 17.70 -2.00 -14.37
#